data_AF-A0A4Q5QQP8-F1
#
_entry.id   AF-A0A4Q5QQP8-F1
#
_cell.length_a   1.000
_cell.length_b   1.000
_cell.length_c   1.000
_cell.angle_alpha   90.00
_cell.angle_beta   90.00
_cell.angle_gamma   90.00
#
_symmetry.space_group_name_H-M   'P 1'
#
loop_
_entity.id
_entity.type
_entity.pdbx_description
1 polymer ?
#
loop_
_entity_poly.entity_id
_entity_poly.type
_entity_poly.pdbx_seq_one_letter_code
_entity_poly.pdbx_strand_id
1 'polypeptide(L)'
;FAAALLNSMPMGFYQPAQIVIDAQKHTVEVREVDVNLSLWDNKLEDRSEKYFALRLGFREVKGIREDEIEILVNARGEGYRSITALRDAGVSPGALEKLADADAFRSMGMDRRKALWEVSALQDMPVELFKGLASESVLETQVELPLMSKGEHVVQDYNTVGLSLKAHPVSFVRSQLDMLNIRSCHAINNDSTNGQLVKVAGLVLVRQRPGTAGGVCFITIEDESGYSNLVVFEKLFETFRKEILHSRLLMVEGQLQREGQVVHVIVSKCFDFTKMLGKLLQREVDDLPILTLARGDEKTAPYPAQDKRSQVREQVPKEAFHGGRNFK
;
A
#
# COMPACT_ATOMS: atom_id res chain seq x y z
N PHE A 1 19.54 13.54 5.28
CA PHE A 1 18.56 13.85 6.33
C PHE A 1 17.40 12.85 6.32
N ALA A 2 16.63 12.74 5.24
CA ALA A 2 15.53 11.76 5.11
C ALA A 2 15.91 10.33 5.54
N ALA A 3 17.04 9.79 5.06
CA ALA A 3 17.56 8.48 5.47
C ALA A 3 17.69 8.33 6.99
N ALA A 4 18.26 9.34 7.66
CA ALA A 4 18.45 9.33 9.11
C ALA A 4 17.11 9.41 9.86
N LEU A 5 16.15 10.18 9.35
CA LEU A 5 14.81 10.23 9.94
C LEU A 5 14.09 8.88 9.83
N LEU A 6 14.11 8.25 8.65
CA LEU A 6 13.55 6.91 8.45
C LEU A 6 14.21 5.89 9.37
N ASN A 7 15.55 5.95 9.49
CA ASN A 7 16.29 5.04 10.38
C ASN A 7 16.07 5.31 11.88
N SER A 8 15.52 6.47 12.24
CA SER A 8 15.20 6.83 13.63
C SER A 8 13.72 6.57 13.98
N MET A 9 12.94 5.96 13.08
CA MET A 9 11.53 5.64 13.34
C MET A 9 11.38 4.55 14.41
N PRO A 10 10.31 4.59 15.23
CA PRO A 10 9.20 5.54 15.21
C PRO A 10 9.44 6.81 16.05
N MET A 11 9.33 8.01 15.44
CA MET A 11 9.46 9.29 16.16
C MET A 11 8.13 9.94 16.58
N GLY A 12 7.00 9.41 16.13
CA GLY A 12 5.65 9.81 16.58
C GLY A 12 5.01 11.02 15.87
N PHE A 13 5.76 11.80 15.08
CA PHE A 13 5.24 13.01 14.41
C PHE A 13 5.03 12.86 12.90
N TYR A 14 5.91 12.13 12.20
CA TYR A 14 5.86 11.94 10.75
C TYR A 14 5.74 10.46 10.39
N GLN A 15 4.95 10.14 9.37
CA GLN A 15 4.90 8.81 8.80
C GLN A 15 6.03 8.62 7.77
N PRO A 16 6.55 7.39 7.56
CA PRO A 16 7.61 7.13 6.58
C PRO A 16 7.24 7.62 5.16
N ALA A 17 5.98 7.42 4.76
CA ALA A 17 5.45 7.91 3.49
C ALA A 17 5.64 9.42 3.29
N GLN A 18 5.40 10.22 4.34
CA GLN A 18 5.52 11.68 4.26
C GLN A 18 6.97 12.12 4.10
N ILE A 19 7.90 11.46 4.80
CA ILE A 19 9.34 11.73 4.69
C ILE A 19 9.83 11.42 3.27
N VAL A 20 9.35 10.31 2.70
CA VAL A 20 9.68 9.90 1.32
C VAL A 20 9.09 10.87 0.29
N ILE A 21 7.81 11.24 0.42
CA ILE A 21 7.15 12.20 -0.47
C ILE A 21 7.85 13.56 -0.40
N ASP A 22 8.22 14.01 0.80
CA ASP A 22 8.96 15.27 0.97
C ASP A 22 10.35 15.20 0.31
N ALA A 23 11.07 14.09 0.46
CA ALA A 23 12.35 13.88 -0.22
C ALA A 23 12.18 13.92 -1.75
N GLN A 24 11.15 13.27 -2.30
CA GLN A 24 10.86 13.32 -3.74
C GLN A 24 10.50 14.73 -4.23
N LYS A 25 9.73 15.50 -3.45
CA LYS A 25 9.43 16.92 -3.74
C LYS A 25 10.70 17.78 -3.77
N HIS A 26 11.72 17.42 -2.99
CA HIS A 26 13.05 18.02 -3.02
C HIS A 26 14.00 17.35 -4.05
N THR A 27 13.44 16.66 -5.05
CA THR A 27 14.16 16.01 -6.16
C THR A 27 15.18 14.95 -5.72
N VAL A 28 14.96 14.30 -4.59
CA VAL A 28 15.75 13.13 -4.18
C VAL A 28 15.17 11.89 -4.85
N GLU A 29 15.99 11.16 -5.60
CA GLU A 29 15.59 9.84 -6.11
C GLU A 29 15.45 8.87 -4.93
N VAL A 30 14.27 8.25 -4.80
CA VAL A 30 14.01 7.19 -3.82
C VAL A 30 13.82 5.89 -4.57
N ARG A 31 14.42 4.82 -4.07
CA ARG A 31 14.41 3.51 -4.69
C ARG A 31 13.86 2.46 -3.71
N GLU A 32 13.10 1.50 -4.24
CA GLU A 32 12.37 0.48 -3.48
C GLU A 32 13.29 -0.47 -2.70
N VAL A 33 12.72 -1.25 -1.80
CA VAL A 33 13.46 -2.33 -1.13
C VAL A 33 13.81 -3.41 -2.16
N ASP A 34 15.02 -3.98 -2.12
CA ASP A 34 15.45 -5.02 -3.04
C ASP A 34 16.40 -6.04 -2.38
N VAL A 35 16.20 -7.34 -2.65
CA VAL A 35 16.96 -8.46 -2.07
C VAL A 35 18.48 -8.39 -2.33
N ASN A 36 18.90 -7.80 -3.45
CA ASN A 36 20.30 -7.71 -3.82
C ASN A 36 20.91 -6.35 -3.45
N LEU A 37 20.10 -5.31 -3.31
CA LEU A 37 20.60 -3.94 -3.15
C LEU A 37 20.41 -3.39 -1.74
N SER A 38 19.30 -3.70 -1.06
CA SER A 38 18.97 -3.12 0.25
C SER A 38 19.76 -3.75 1.40
N LEU A 39 19.85 -3.00 2.51
CA LEU A 39 20.29 -3.49 3.82
C LEU A 39 19.09 -3.43 4.78
N TRP A 40 19.29 -3.80 6.05
CA TRP A 40 18.27 -3.61 7.07
C TRP A 40 17.83 -2.15 7.14
N ASP A 41 18.79 -1.25 7.35
CA ASP A 41 18.58 0.19 7.36
C ASP A 41 18.48 0.79 5.96
N ASN A 42 17.79 1.93 5.87
CA ASN A 42 17.77 2.75 4.67
C ASN A 42 19.19 3.29 4.43
N LYS A 43 19.68 3.19 3.19
CA LYS A 43 21.05 3.60 2.82
C LYS A 43 21.04 4.66 1.73
N LEU A 44 22.16 5.38 1.62
CA LEU A 44 22.41 6.27 0.50
C LEU A 44 23.19 5.50 -0.58
N GLU A 45 22.72 5.56 -1.81
CA GLU A 45 23.39 5.05 -3.01
C GLU A 45 23.99 6.19 -3.81
N ASP A 46 24.67 5.87 -4.92
CA ASP A 46 25.35 6.84 -5.78
C ASP A 46 24.49 8.05 -6.13
N ARG A 47 25.16 9.18 -6.37
CA ARG A 47 24.48 10.45 -6.65
C ARG A 47 23.65 10.34 -7.92
N SER A 48 22.36 10.58 -7.73
CA SER A 48 21.43 10.88 -8.80
C SER A 48 21.33 12.40 -8.86
N GLU A 49 22.16 13.00 -9.71
CA GLU A 49 22.27 14.45 -9.88
C GLU A 49 22.78 15.19 -8.62
N LYS A 50 21.90 15.99 -7.98
CA LYS A 50 22.24 16.91 -6.88
C LYS A 50 22.36 16.21 -5.53
N TYR A 51 21.62 15.12 -5.32
CA TYR A 51 21.56 14.40 -4.06
C TYR A 51 21.95 12.93 -4.23
N PHE A 52 22.30 12.26 -3.14
CA PHE A 52 22.44 10.81 -3.13
C PHE A 52 21.06 10.15 -3.25
N ALA A 53 20.96 9.08 -4.03
CA ALA A 53 19.72 8.32 -4.10
C ALA A 53 19.45 7.63 -2.74
N LEU A 54 18.21 7.66 -2.29
CA LEU A 54 17.77 7.00 -1.06
C LEU A 54 17.26 5.59 -1.39
N ARG A 55 17.95 4.56 -0.92
CA ARG A 55 17.49 3.18 -0.98
C ARG A 55 16.71 2.84 0.28
N LEU A 56 15.48 2.35 0.10
CA LEU A 56 14.69 1.84 1.21
C LEU A 56 15.29 0.54 1.78
N GLY A 57 15.33 0.44 3.11
CA GLY A 57 15.81 -0.72 3.85
C GLY A 57 14.69 -1.71 4.17
N PHE A 58 15.05 -2.95 4.51
CA PHE A 58 14.07 -3.99 4.87
C PHE A 58 13.26 -3.67 6.12
N ARG A 59 13.75 -2.76 6.98
CA ARG A 59 13.02 -2.28 8.16
C ARG A 59 11.67 -1.62 7.84
N GLU A 60 11.49 -1.15 6.61
CA GLU A 60 10.21 -0.57 6.16
C GLU A 60 9.18 -1.66 5.83
N VAL A 61 9.61 -2.91 5.62
CA VAL A 61 8.71 -4.03 5.30
C VAL A 61 8.09 -4.57 6.58
N LYS A 62 6.76 -4.55 6.64
CA LYS A 62 6.02 -5.02 7.81
C LYS A 62 6.18 -6.51 8.04
N GLY A 63 6.45 -6.86 9.29
CA GLY A 63 6.51 -8.25 9.75
C GLY A 63 7.79 -9.00 9.39
N ILE A 64 8.75 -8.36 8.72
CA ILE A 64 10.10 -8.91 8.55
C ILE A 64 10.91 -8.67 9.81
N ARG A 65 11.73 -9.64 10.19
CA ARG A 65 12.63 -9.54 11.34
C ARG A 65 14.05 -9.24 10.89
N GLU A 66 14.77 -8.46 11.70
CA GLU A 66 16.15 -8.06 11.41
C GLU A 66 17.09 -9.25 11.30
N ASP A 67 16.97 -10.23 12.20
CA ASP A 67 17.80 -11.43 12.22
C ASP A 67 17.65 -12.30 10.95
N GLU A 68 16.45 -12.38 10.38
CA GLU A 68 16.23 -13.08 9.10
C GLU A 68 16.87 -12.35 7.92
N ILE A 69 16.86 -11.02 7.95
CA ILE A 69 17.48 -10.19 6.91
C ILE A 69 18.99 -10.18 7.02
N GLU A 70 19.56 -10.25 8.22
CA GLU A 70 21.00 -10.41 8.39
C GLU A 70 21.51 -11.68 7.70
N ILE A 71 20.78 -12.80 7.78
CA ILE A 71 21.12 -14.04 7.06
C ILE A 71 21.17 -13.78 5.55
N LEU A 72 20.13 -13.14 5.00
CA LEU A 72 20.04 -12.76 3.59
C LEU A 72 21.20 -11.85 3.17
N VAL A 73 21.52 -10.83 3.97
CA VAL A 73 22.58 -9.86 3.64
C VAL A 73 23.95 -10.53 3.69
N ASN A 74 24.21 -11.35 4.73
CA ASN A 74 25.50 -12.01 4.93
C ASN A 74 25.78 -13.09 3.88
N ALA A 75 24.75 -13.78 3.39
CA ALA A 75 24.89 -14.83 2.38
C ALA A 75 24.81 -14.33 0.92
N ARG A 76 24.63 -13.01 0.70
CA ARG A 76 24.37 -12.43 -0.62
C ARG A 76 25.49 -12.63 -1.63
N GLY A 77 26.76 -12.53 -1.22
CA GLY A 77 27.91 -12.61 -2.13
C GLY A 77 27.79 -11.65 -3.33
N GLU A 78 27.90 -12.20 -4.55
CA GLU A 78 27.73 -11.48 -5.83
C GLU A 78 26.25 -11.15 -6.17
N GLY A 79 25.31 -11.55 -5.32
CA GLY A 79 23.87 -11.39 -5.53
C GLY A 79 23.14 -12.70 -5.83
N TYR A 80 21.86 -12.73 -5.47
CA TYR A 80 20.93 -13.80 -5.75
C TYR A 80 20.41 -13.71 -7.19
N ARG A 81 20.27 -14.88 -7.82
CA ARG A 81 19.70 -15.04 -9.17
C ARG A 81 18.38 -15.81 -9.18
N SER A 82 18.06 -16.50 -8.09
CA SER A 82 16.85 -17.29 -7.92
C SER A 82 16.39 -17.26 -6.47
N ILE A 83 15.08 -17.46 -6.26
CA ILE A 83 14.49 -17.53 -4.92
C ILE A 83 15.02 -18.74 -4.14
N THR A 84 15.33 -19.84 -4.84
CA THR A 84 15.95 -21.04 -4.25
C THR A 84 17.29 -20.72 -3.59
N ALA A 85 18.10 -19.82 -4.16
CA ALA A 85 19.36 -19.42 -3.57
C ALA A 85 19.19 -18.66 -2.25
N LEU A 86 18.11 -17.87 -2.10
CA LEU A 86 17.79 -17.22 -0.82
C LEU A 86 17.33 -18.23 0.23
N ARG A 87 16.51 -19.21 -0.16
CA ARG A 87 16.11 -20.29 0.74
C ARG A 87 17.32 -21.12 1.19
N ASP A 88 18.19 -21.49 0.26
CA ASP A 88 19.39 -22.29 0.54
C ASP A 88 20.41 -21.53 1.40
N ALA A 89 20.40 -20.19 1.33
CA ALA A 89 21.12 -19.30 2.25
C ALA A 89 20.54 -19.28 3.68
N GLY A 90 19.35 -19.84 3.90
CA GLY A 90 18.71 -19.95 5.22
C GLY A 90 17.57 -18.96 5.46
N VAL A 91 17.11 -18.23 4.44
CA VAL A 91 15.96 -17.33 4.57
C VAL A 91 14.67 -18.16 4.66
N SER A 92 13.83 -17.87 5.65
CA SER A 92 12.59 -18.62 5.89
C SER A 92 11.57 -18.41 4.76
N PRO A 93 10.72 -19.41 4.44
CA PRO A 93 9.65 -19.24 3.44
C PRO A 93 8.72 -18.06 3.76
N GLY A 94 8.38 -17.86 5.03
CA GLY A 94 7.54 -16.74 5.45
C GLY A 94 8.22 -15.37 5.28
N ALA A 95 9.55 -15.28 5.35
CA ALA A 95 10.27 -14.06 4.99
C ALA A 95 10.27 -13.84 3.48
N LEU A 96 10.43 -14.90 2.68
CA LEU A 96 10.38 -14.82 1.22
C LEU A 96 9.01 -14.37 0.71
N GLU A 97 7.92 -14.87 1.30
CA GLU A 97 6.55 -14.42 0.99
C GLU A 97 6.40 -12.91 1.25
N LYS A 98 6.85 -12.42 2.42
CA LYS A 98 6.79 -10.99 2.77
C LYS A 98 7.64 -10.13 1.84
N LEU A 99 8.83 -10.61 1.44
CA LEU A 99 9.69 -9.92 0.49
C LEU A 99 9.05 -9.86 -0.90
N ALA A 100 8.33 -10.91 -1.31
CA ALA A 100 7.65 -10.97 -2.60
C ALA A 100 6.45 -10.01 -2.59
N ASP A 101 5.67 -10.02 -1.51
CA ASP A 101 4.62 -9.05 -1.23
C ASP A 101 5.15 -7.61 -1.20
N ALA A 102 6.37 -7.37 -0.72
CA ALA A 102 7.03 -6.06 -0.75
C ALA A 102 7.61 -5.66 -2.12
N ASP A 103 7.44 -6.49 -3.17
CA ASP A 103 8.01 -6.26 -4.52
C ASP A 103 9.56 -6.19 -4.52
N ALA A 104 10.22 -6.88 -3.58
CA ALA A 104 11.66 -6.77 -3.35
C ALA A 104 12.54 -7.59 -4.33
N PHE A 105 11.96 -8.19 -5.35
CA PHE A 105 12.60 -9.14 -6.26
C PHE A 105 12.92 -8.54 -7.65
N ARG A 106 12.81 -7.21 -7.79
CA ARG A 106 12.95 -6.51 -9.08
C ARG A 106 14.33 -6.66 -9.71
N SER A 107 15.41 -6.70 -8.92
CA SER A 107 16.76 -6.95 -9.44
C SER A 107 16.95 -8.32 -10.08
N MET A 108 16.09 -9.29 -9.76
CA MET A 108 16.07 -10.62 -10.38
C MET A 108 15.10 -10.71 -11.57
N GLY A 109 14.51 -9.58 -11.98
CA GLY A 109 13.56 -9.53 -13.10
C GLY A 109 12.21 -10.18 -12.78
N MET A 110 11.86 -10.29 -11.50
CA MET A 110 10.59 -10.83 -11.05
C MET A 110 9.70 -9.70 -10.53
N ASP A 111 8.46 -9.68 -11.00
CA ASP A 111 7.42 -8.86 -10.38
C ASP A 111 6.85 -9.59 -9.14
N ARG A 112 6.09 -8.86 -8.33
CA ARG A 112 5.38 -9.41 -7.16
C ARG A 112 4.67 -10.74 -7.42
N ARG A 113 3.90 -10.87 -8.50
CA ARG A 113 3.11 -12.10 -8.77
C ARG A 113 4.01 -13.28 -9.12
N LYS A 114 4.99 -13.06 -9.99
CA LYS A 114 5.97 -14.08 -10.35
C LYS A 114 6.78 -14.51 -9.14
N ALA A 115 7.23 -13.55 -8.31
CA ALA A 115 7.96 -13.86 -7.09
C ALA A 115 7.11 -14.69 -6.11
N LEU A 116 5.86 -14.30 -5.85
CA LEU A 116 4.96 -15.07 -4.98
C LEU A 116 4.71 -16.48 -5.51
N TRP A 117 4.49 -16.62 -6.82
CA TRP A 117 4.30 -17.92 -7.45
C TRP A 117 5.53 -18.83 -7.25
N GLU A 118 6.73 -18.30 -7.50
CA GLU A 118 7.97 -19.05 -7.31
C GLU A 118 8.23 -19.38 -5.82
N VAL A 119 7.88 -18.49 -4.89
CA VAL A 119 7.98 -18.76 -3.45
C VAL A 119 7.04 -19.89 -3.03
N SER A 120 5.79 -19.89 -3.50
CA SER A 120 4.83 -20.95 -3.20
C SER A 120 5.30 -22.31 -3.71
N ALA A 121 5.92 -22.36 -4.89
CA ALA A 121 6.49 -23.58 -5.46
C ALA A 121 7.69 -24.14 -4.67
N LEU A 122 8.28 -23.39 -3.73
CA LEU A 122 9.38 -23.89 -2.90
C LEU A 122 8.97 -25.06 -2.00
N GLN A 123 7.67 -25.21 -1.71
CA GLN A 123 7.14 -26.33 -0.91
C GLN A 123 7.25 -27.66 -1.66
N ASP A 124 7.22 -27.63 -2.99
CA ASP A 124 7.28 -28.82 -3.86
C ASP A 124 8.73 -29.25 -4.18
N MET A 125 9.70 -28.67 -3.48
CA MET A 125 11.10 -28.97 -3.69
C MET A 125 11.50 -30.28 -3.00
N PRO A 126 12.18 -31.20 -3.71
CA PRO A 126 12.58 -32.47 -3.13
C PRO A 126 13.49 -32.32 -1.91
N VAL A 127 13.12 -32.93 -0.78
CA VAL A 127 13.89 -32.93 0.47
C VAL A 127 14.59 -34.29 0.71
N GLU A 128 15.63 -34.27 1.55
CA GLU A 128 16.34 -35.46 2.05
C GLU A 128 16.80 -36.42 0.94
N LEU A 129 16.16 -37.59 0.83
CA LEU A 129 16.51 -38.66 -0.10
C LEU A 129 16.41 -38.23 -1.57
N PHE A 130 15.56 -37.24 -1.86
CA PHE A 130 15.34 -36.71 -3.20
C PHE A 130 16.13 -35.42 -3.47
N LYS A 131 16.98 -34.98 -2.52
CA LYS A 131 17.79 -33.77 -2.66
C LYS A 131 18.69 -33.86 -3.90
N GLY A 132 18.57 -32.89 -4.81
CA GLY A 132 19.32 -32.83 -6.06
C GLY A 132 18.58 -33.35 -7.29
N LEU A 133 17.38 -33.94 -7.12
CA LEU A 133 16.47 -34.18 -8.24
C LEU A 133 15.77 -32.87 -8.62
N ALA A 134 15.49 -32.70 -9.91
CA ALA A 134 14.66 -31.59 -10.37
C ALA A 134 13.25 -31.74 -9.78
N SER A 135 12.70 -30.64 -9.24
CA SER A 135 11.30 -30.61 -8.82
C SER A 135 10.39 -30.81 -10.05
N GLU A 136 9.26 -31.49 -9.86
CA GLU A 136 8.27 -31.68 -10.92
C GLU A 136 7.76 -30.33 -11.47
N SER A 137 7.77 -29.28 -10.64
CA SER A 137 7.44 -27.91 -11.04
C SER A 137 8.35 -27.34 -12.14
N VAL A 138 9.56 -27.91 -12.35
CA VAL A 138 10.46 -27.54 -13.46
C VAL A 138 9.96 -28.10 -14.80
N LEU A 139 9.21 -29.21 -14.74
CA LEU A 139 8.62 -29.87 -15.91
C LEU A 139 7.26 -29.25 -16.28
N GLU A 140 6.69 -28.42 -15.41
CA GLU A 140 5.43 -27.74 -15.67
C GLU A 140 5.60 -26.65 -16.74
N THR A 141 4.61 -26.54 -17.61
CA THR A 141 4.53 -25.49 -18.61
C THR A 141 4.53 -24.13 -17.91
N GLN A 142 5.45 -23.24 -18.30
CA GLN A 142 5.47 -21.88 -17.74
C GLN A 142 4.13 -21.19 -18.00
N VAL A 143 3.43 -20.86 -16.90
CA VAL A 143 2.16 -20.16 -16.95
C VAL A 143 2.45 -18.66 -17.08
N GLU A 144 1.83 -18.03 -18.08
CA GLU A 144 1.80 -16.57 -18.15
C GLU A 144 0.80 -16.04 -17.12
N LEU A 145 1.33 -15.51 -16.02
CA LEU A 145 0.51 -14.86 -15.00
C LEU A 145 -0.01 -13.52 -15.54
N PRO A 146 -1.29 -13.19 -15.27
CA PRO A 146 -1.81 -11.87 -15.64
C PRO A 146 -0.97 -10.77 -14.98
N LEU A 147 -0.73 -9.68 -15.71
CA LEU A 147 -0.03 -8.51 -15.18
C LEU A 147 -0.86 -7.83 -14.08
N MET A 148 -0.17 -7.31 -13.06
CA MET A 148 -0.79 -6.57 -11.97
C MET A 148 -1.03 -5.12 -12.40
N SER A 149 -2.23 -4.60 -12.15
CA SER A 149 -2.55 -3.21 -12.47
C SER A 149 -1.75 -2.26 -11.57
N LYS A 150 -1.57 -1.01 -12.00
CA LYS A 150 -0.87 0.01 -11.20
C LYS A 150 -1.58 0.24 -9.85
N GLY A 151 -2.90 0.24 -9.83
CA GLY A 151 -3.70 0.39 -8.61
C GLY A 151 -3.52 -0.78 -7.64
N GLU A 152 -3.51 -2.01 -8.15
CA GLU A 152 -3.23 -3.21 -7.37
C GLU A 152 -1.83 -3.14 -6.75
N HIS A 153 -0.81 -2.72 -7.53
CA HIS A 153 0.55 -2.55 -7.01
C HIS A 153 0.61 -1.59 -5.84
N VAL A 154 0.01 -0.40 -5.99
CA VAL A 154 0.01 0.65 -4.96
C VAL A 154 -0.70 0.18 -3.70
N VAL A 155 -1.86 -0.48 -3.83
CA VAL A 155 -2.58 -1.02 -2.66
C VAL A 155 -1.70 -1.99 -1.89
N GLN A 156 -1.02 -2.90 -2.58
CA GLN A 156 -0.15 -3.85 -1.92
C GLN A 156 1.09 -3.20 -1.30
N ASP A 157 1.71 -2.21 -1.95
CA ASP A 157 2.84 -1.46 -1.38
C ASP A 157 2.45 -0.79 -0.05
N TYR A 158 1.26 -0.19 0.05
CA TYR A 158 0.76 0.38 1.31
C TYR A 158 0.47 -0.69 2.38
N ASN A 159 0.06 -1.89 1.95
CA ASN A 159 -0.19 -2.97 2.88
C ASN A 159 1.10 -3.50 3.48
N THR A 160 2.14 -3.64 2.67
CA THR A 160 3.39 -4.32 3.04
C THR A 160 4.45 -3.37 3.57
N VAL A 161 4.64 -2.21 2.94
CA VAL A 161 5.63 -1.19 3.34
C VAL A 161 4.98 0.00 4.04
N GLY A 162 3.74 0.34 3.68
CA GLY A 162 3.05 1.53 4.23
C GLY A 162 3.24 2.79 3.40
N LEU A 163 3.93 2.69 2.27
CA LEU A 163 4.08 3.75 1.26
C LEU A 163 4.22 3.11 -0.12
N SER A 164 4.02 3.89 -1.19
CA SER A 164 4.31 3.47 -2.57
C SER A 164 5.06 4.57 -3.30
N LEU A 165 6.10 4.19 -4.06
CA LEU A 165 6.82 5.12 -4.95
C LEU A 165 6.12 5.28 -6.31
N LYS A 166 5.12 4.43 -6.61
CA LYS A 166 4.48 4.34 -7.94
C LYS A 166 3.37 5.37 -8.13
N ALA A 167 2.55 5.58 -7.10
CA ALA A 167 1.50 6.61 -7.02
C ALA A 167 0.88 6.66 -5.62
N HIS A 168 0.14 7.74 -5.33
CA HIS A 168 -0.67 7.86 -4.13
C HIS A 168 -2.08 7.28 -4.37
N PRO A 169 -2.73 6.58 -3.41
CA PRO A 169 -4.01 5.90 -3.65
C PRO A 169 -5.15 6.83 -4.08
N VAL A 170 -5.13 8.09 -3.62
CA VAL A 170 -6.15 9.09 -3.97
C VAL A 170 -6.05 9.54 -5.43
N SER A 171 -4.88 9.44 -6.06
CA SER A 171 -4.71 9.88 -7.46
C SER A 171 -5.60 9.08 -8.43
N PHE A 172 -5.87 7.80 -8.11
CA PHE A 172 -6.73 6.94 -8.93
C PHE A 172 -8.22 7.27 -8.83
N VAL A 173 -8.65 7.92 -7.75
CA VAL A 173 -10.04 8.35 -7.56
C VAL A 173 -10.22 9.85 -7.80
N ARG A 174 -9.15 10.57 -8.17
CA ARG A 174 -9.14 12.03 -8.34
C ARG A 174 -10.21 12.53 -9.30
N SER A 175 -10.35 11.91 -10.46
CA SER A 175 -11.38 12.29 -11.45
C SER A 175 -12.81 12.23 -10.89
N GLN A 176 -13.10 11.25 -10.03
CA GLN A 176 -14.40 11.12 -9.38
C GLN A 176 -14.58 12.18 -8.29
N LEU A 177 -13.52 12.52 -7.55
CA LEU A 177 -13.53 13.61 -6.57
C LEU A 177 -13.75 14.97 -7.23
N ASP A 178 -13.12 15.22 -8.37
CA ASP A 178 -13.25 16.46 -9.13
C ASP A 178 -14.70 16.63 -9.65
N MET A 179 -15.33 15.55 -10.12
CA MET A 179 -16.74 15.55 -10.52
C MET A 179 -17.70 15.91 -9.36
N LEU A 180 -17.30 15.62 -8.12
CA LEU A 180 -18.02 15.98 -6.91
C LEU A 180 -17.65 17.37 -6.36
N ASN A 181 -16.84 18.14 -7.10
CA ASN A 181 -16.29 19.44 -6.69
C ASN A 181 -15.48 19.37 -5.38
N ILE A 182 -14.75 18.27 -5.18
CA ILE A 182 -13.85 18.08 -4.04
C ILE A 182 -12.45 18.52 -4.46
N ARG A 183 -11.91 19.54 -3.78
CA ARG A 183 -10.61 20.13 -4.13
C ARG A 183 -9.45 19.28 -3.59
N SER A 184 -8.29 19.38 -4.24
CA SER A 184 -7.04 18.81 -3.74
C SER A 184 -6.52 19.56 -2.52
N CYS A 185 -5.72 18.90 -1.68
CA CYS A 185 -5.14 19.50 -0.50
C CYS A 185 -4.25 20.71 -0.84
N HIS A 186 -3.53 20.66 -1.96
CA HIS A 186 -2.79 21.81 -2.48
C HIS A 186 -3.70 23.00 -2.79
N ALA A 187 -4.81 22.78 -3.50
CA ALA A 187 -5.75 23.84 -3.85
C ALA A 187 -6.48 24.41 -2.61
N ILE A 188 -6.70 23.60 -1.58
CA ILE A 188 -7.18 24.06 -0.28
C ILE A 188 -6.15 24.99 0.37
N ASN A 189 -4.89 24.59 0.41
CA ASN A 189 -3.85 25.35 1.11
C ASN A 189 -3.40 26.61 0.38
N ASN A 190 -3.47 26.66 -0.95
CA ASN A 190 -2.89 27.76 -1.74
C ASN A 190 -3.95 28.63 -2.45
N ASP A 191 -5.02 28.04 -2.94
CA ASP A 191 -5.96 28.73 -3.85
C ASP A 191 -7.28 29.13 -3.17
N SER A 192 -7.46 28.79 -1.90
CA SER A 192 -8.69 29.05 -1.14
C SER A 192 -8.51 30.23 -0.19
N THR A 193 -9.57 31.05 -0.08
CA THR A 193 -9.59 32.24 0.77
C THR A 193 -10.13 31.94 2.16
N ASN A 194 -9.71 32.72 3.16
CA ASN A 194 -10.23 32.61 4.52
C ASN A 194 -11.77 32.77 4.55
N GLY A 195 -12.45 31.93 5.32
CA GLY A 195 -13.91 31.92 5.43
C GLY A 195 -14.65 31.19 4.30
N GLN A 196 -13.96 30.72 3.27
CA GLN A 196 -14.59 30.02 2.14
C GLN A 196 -15.10 28.63 2.58
N LEU A 197 -16.30 28.26 2.10
CA LEU A 197 -16.79 26.89 2.22
C LEU A 197 -16.07 25.98 1.21
N VAL A 198 -15.51 24.89 1.71
CA VAL A 198 -14.68 23.98 0.93
C VAL A 198 -15.07 22.53 1.16
N LYS A 199 -14.81 21.70 0.15
CA LYS A 199 -14.87 20.24 0.24
C LYS A 199 -13.49 19.68 -0.04
N VAL A 200 -13.01 18.81 0.83
CA VAL A 200 -11.69 18.17 0.69
C VAL A 200 -11.79 16.70 1.10
N ALA A 201 -11.08 15.84 0.39
CA ALA A 201 -10.98 14.42 0.72
C ALA A 201 -9.52 13.96 0.67
N GLY A 202 -9.16 13.06 1.57
CA GLY A 202 -7.82 12.50 1.63
C GLY A 202 -7.73 11.28 2.55
N LEU A 203 -6.64 10.54 2.43
CA LEU A 203 -6.30 9.45 3.33
C LEU A 203 -6.03 10.02 4.72
N VAL A 204 -6.66 9.45 5.74
CA VAL A 204 -6.44 9.90 7.11
C VAL A 204 -5.10 9.38 7.61
N LEU A 205 -4.19 10.29 7.92
CA LEU A 205 -2.87 9.97 8.46
C LEU A 205 -2.90 9.87 9.98
N VAL A 206 -3.43 10.90 10.62
CA VAL A 206 -3.36 11.07 12.07
C VAL A 206 -4.69 11.63 12.56
N ARG A 207 -5.11 11.15 13.72
CA ARG A 207 -6.21 11.69 14.52
C ARG A 207 -5.66 11.96 15.91
N GLN A 208 -5.91 13.13 16.48
CA GLN A 208 -5.46 13.50 17.82
C GLN A 208 -6.60 14.22 18.56
N ARG A 209 -6.97 13.72 19.73
CA ARG A 209 -7.94 14.36 20.64
C ARG A 209 -7.28 14.58 22.00
N PRO A 210 -6.45 15.63 22.16
CA PRO A 210 -5.78 15.89 23.43
C PRO A 210 -6.80 16.23 24.52
N GLY A 211 -6.62 15.69 25.73
CA GLY A 211 -7.54 15.89 26.85
C GLY A 211 -7.68 17.35 27.30
N THR A 212 -6.73 18.21 26.95
CA THR A 212 -6.69 19.64 27.29
C THR A 212 -7.47 20.54 26.32
N ALA A 213 -7.91 20.05 25.16
CA ALA A 213 -8.53 20.88 24.12
C ALA A 213 -10.07 20.83 24.11
N GLY A 214 -10.71 20.63 25.26
CA GLY A 214 -12.17 20.68 25.38
C GLY A 214 -12.88 19.71 24.42
N GLY A 215 -12.30 18.53 24.19
CA GLY A 215 -12.88 17.50 23.33
C GLY A 215 -12.68 17.71 21.82
N VAL A 216 -11.94 18.74 21.37
CA VAL A 216 -11.61 18.98 19.95
C VAL A 216 -10.72 17.86 19.39
N CYS A 217 -11.05 17.39 18.19
CA CYS A 217 -10.30 16.39 17.45
C CYS A 217 -9.60 17.03 16.23
N PHE A 218 -8.29 16.88 16.16
CA PHE A 218 -7.47 17.28 15.03
C PHE A 218 -7.22 16.07 14.12
N ILE A 219 -7.47 16.23 12.82
CA ILE A 219 -7.29 15.16 11.84
C ILE A 219 -6.43 15.71 10.70
N THR A 220 -5.38 15.00 10.34
CA THR A 220 -4.59 15.31 9.13
C THR A 220 -4.95 14.31 8.05
N ILE A 221 -5.39 14.82 6.91
CA ILE A 221 -5.65 14.04 5.70
C ILE A 221 -4.61 14.35 4.64
N GLU A 222 -4.32 13.39 3.77
CA GLU A 222 -3.34 13.50 2.69
C GLU A 222 -3.91 13.02 1.36
N ASP A 223 -3.55 13.73 0.29
CA ASP A 223 -3.73 13.30 -1.07
C ASP A 223 -2.41 13.39 -1.86
N GLU A 224 -2.44 13.08 -3.15
CA GLU A 224 -1.26 13.12 -4.02
C GLU A 224 -0.60 14.50 -4.14
N SER A 225 -1.32 15.57 -3.77
CA SER A 225 -0.84 16.95 -3.87
C SER A 225 -0.25 17.45 -2.55
N GLY A 226 -0.62 16.86 -1.42
CA GLY A 226 -0.12 17.23 -0.09
C GLY A 226 -1.10 16.88 1.01
N TYR A 227 -1.01 17.58 2.13
CA TYR A 227 -1.85 17.33 3.31
C TYR A 227 -2.74 18.53 3.64
N SER A 228 -3.85 18.28 4.33
CA SER A 228 -4.74 19.29 4.89
C SER A 228 -5.05 18.96 6.35
N ASN A 229 -5.08 20.00 7.20
CA ASN A 229 -5.42 19.85 8.61
C ASN A 229 -6.90 20.18 8.85
N LEU A 230 -7.58 19.30 9.57
CA LEU A 230 -8.99 19.39 9.88
C LEU A 230 -9.17 19.58 11.39
N VAL A 231 -10.14 20.42 11.76
CA VAL A 231 -10.54 20.65 13.16
C VAL A 231 -11.99 20.25 13.31
N VAL A 232 -12.25 19.29 14.19
CA VAL A 232 -13.58 18.77 14.50
C VAL A 232 -13.91 19.06 15.96
N PHE A 233 -14.91 19.90 16.20
CA PHE A 233 -15.38 20.19 17.56
C PHE A 233 -16.16 19.01 18.17
N GLU A 234 -16.19 18.94 19.49
CA GLU A 234 -16.75 17.82 20.26
C GLU A 234 -18.16 17.38 19.81
N LYS A 235 -19.11 18.32 19.71
CA LYS A 235 -20.49 18.02 19.28
C LYS A 235 -20.54 17.36 17.90
N LEU A 236 -19.69 17.83 16.98
CA LEU A 236 -19.63 17.29 15.63
C LEU A 236 -18.93 15.93 15.62
N PHE A 237 -17.89 15.76 16.43
CA PHE A 237 -17.20 14.50 16.60
C PHE A 237 -18.15 13.41 17.12
N GLU A 238 -19.00 13.73 18.10
CA GLU A 238 -19.99 12.78 18.62
C GLU A 238 -21.02 12.40 17.57
N THR A 239 -21.45 13.36 16.74
CA THR A 239 -22.42 13.14 15.66
C THR A 239 -21.85 12.25 14.55
N PHE A 240 -20.62 12.53 14.10
CA PHE A 240 -19.95 11.82 13.01
C PHE A 240 -18.88 10.83 13.50
N ARG A 241 -19.06 10.28 14.71
CA ARG A 241 -18.06 9.45 15.38
C ARG A 241 -17.66 8.24 14.53
N LYS A 242 -18.64 7.61 13.89
CA LYS A 242 -18.44 6.41 13.07
C LYS A 242 -17.59 6.72 11.84
N GLU A 243 -17.94 7.77 11.11
CA GLU A 243 -17.23 8.24 9.93
C GLU A 243 -15.81 8.65 10.31
N ILE A 244 -15.64 9.44 11.36
CA ILE A 244 -14.32 9.92 11.78
C ILE A 244 -13.42 8.75 12.17
N LEU A 245 -13.90 7.78 12.95
CA LEU A 245 -13.06 6.68 13.45
C LEU A 245 -12.74 5.64 12.39
N HIS A 246 -13.71 5.26 11.54
CA HIS A 246 -13.53 4.12 10.63
C HIS A 246 -13.07 4.50 9.23
N SER A 247 -13.25 5.75 8.80
CA SER A 247 -12.88 6.15 7.44
C SER A 247 -11.38 6.08 7.23
N ARG A 248 -10.94 5.42 6.16
CA ARG A 248 -9.57 5.52 5.67
C ARG A 248 -9.42 6.66 4.69
N LEU A 249 -10.40 6.81 3.80
CA LEU A 249 -10.57 7.98 2.94
C LEU A 249 -11.71 8.81 3.52
N LEU A 250 -11.39 9.96 4.10
CA LEU A 250 -12.36 10.84 4.73
C LEU A 250 -12.61 12.03 3.80
N MET A 251 -13.87 12.28 3.47
CA MET A 251 -14.31 13.52 2.83
C MET A 251 -14.96 14.42 3.87
N VAL A 252 -14.59 15.70 3.87
CA VAL A 252 -15.19 16.69 4.77
C VAL A 252 -15.66 17.91 3.99
N GLU A 253 -16.79 18.44 4.44
CA GLU A 253 -17.24 19.79 4.10
C GLU A 253 -16.97 20.69 5.31
N GLY A 254 -16.51 21.90 5.07
CA GLY A 254 -16.13 22.80 6.16
C GLY A 254 -15.83 24.21 5.69
N GLN A 255 -15.51 25.06 6.65
CA GLN A 255 -15.05 26.42 6.39
C GLN A 255 -13.54 26.48 6.54
N LEU A 256 -12.85 27.06 5.57
CA LEU A 256 -11.42 27.26 5.64
C LEU A 256 -11.08 28.42 6.58
N GLN A 257 -10.20 28.18 7.53
CA GLN A 257 -9.60 29.17 8.41
C GLN A 257 -8.10 29.28 8.10
N ARG A 258 -7.65 30.49 7.79
CA ARG A 258 -6.24 30.78 7.52
C ARG A 258 -5.71 31.79 8.53
N GLU A 259 -4.67 31.39 9.24
CA GLU A 259 -3.90 32.25 10.15
C GLU A 259 -2.44 32.29 9.69
N GLY A 260 -2.08 33.34 8.95
CA GLY A 260 -0.77 33.43 8.30
C GLY A 260 -0.57 32.32 7.28
N GLN A 261 0.43 31.45 7.51
CA GLN A 261 0.74 30.30 6.67
C GLN A 261 -0.02 29.03 7.07
N VAL A 262 -0.65 29.02 8.25
CA VAL A 262 -1.33 27.83 8.76
C VAL A 262 -2.77 27.83 8.24
N VAL A 263 -3.16 26.72 7.60
CA VAL A 263 -4.49 26.50 7.05
C VAL A 263 -5.16 25.35 7.79
N HIS A 264 -6.37 25.60 8.27
CA HIS A 264 -7.23 24.62 8.90
C HIS A 264 -8.59 24.60 8.23
N VAL A 265 -9.20 23.44 8.10
CA VAL A 265 -10.61 23.32 7.70
C VAL A 265 -11.42 23.02 8.96
N ILE A 266 -12.26 23.97 9.36
CA ILE A 266 -13.25 23.78 10.41
C ILE A 266 -14.38 22.94 9.84
N VAL A 267 -14.44 21.68 10.28
CA VAL A 267 -15.35 20.70 9.69
C VAL A 267 -16.79 21.00 10.10
N SER A 268 -17.72 20.82 9.16
CA SER A 268 -19.16 20.92 9.39
C SER A 268 -19.89 19.62 9.05
N LYS A 269 -19.37 18.81 8.12
CA LYS A 269 -19.88 17.47 7.79
C LYS A 269 -18.74 16.52 7.44
N CYS A 270 -18.91 15.24 7.77
CA CYS A 270 -17.97 14.17 7.47
C CYS A 270 -18.66 13.06 6.68
N PHE A 271 -17.93 12.46 5.72
CA PHE A 271 -18.40 11.34 4.93
C PHE A 271 -17.29 10.29 4.76
N ASP A 272 -17.66 9.02 4.95
CA ASP A 272 -16.75 7.88 4.69
C ASP A 272 -16.72 7.55 3.20
N PHE A 273 -15.60 7.88 2.55
CA PHE A 273 -15.36 7.62 1.13
C PHE A 273 -14.49 6.38 0.91
N THR A 274 -14.18 5.60 1.96
CA THR A 274 -13.28 4.43 1.89
C THR A 274 -13.69 3.43 0.81
N LYS A 275 -14.99 3.29 0.53
CA LYS A 275 -15.50 2.40 -0.53
C LYS A 275 -15.01 2.76 -1.92
N MET A 276 -14.65 4.02 -2.20
CA MET A 276 -14.10 4.44 -3.49
C MET A 276 -12.74 3.80 -3.76
N LEU A 277 -11.94 3.56 -2.71
CA LEU A 277 -10.65 2.87 -2.82
C LEU A 277 -10.82 1.37 -3.12
N GLY A 278 -11.99 0.78 -2.85
CA GLY A 278 -12.25 -0.63 -3.14
C GLY A 278 -12.19 -0.95 -4.63
N LYS A 279 -12.46 0.03 -5.50
CA LYS A 279 -12.36 -0.12 -6.96
C LYS A 279 -10.93 -0.26 -7.46
N LEU A 280 -9.91 0.07 -6.65
CA LEU A 280 -8.49 -0.07 -7.05
C LEU A 280 -8.05 -1.52 -7.19
N LEU A 281 -8.75 -2.43 -6.51
CA LEU A 281 -8.55 -3.87 -6.59
C LEU A 281 -9.47 -4.51 -7.65
N GLN A 282 -10.47 -3.78 -8.15
CA GLN A 282 -11.33 -4.28 -9.22
C GLN A 282 -10.59 -4.10 -10.53
N ARG A 283 -10.28 -5.21 -11.19
CA ARG A 283 -9.80 -5.17 -12.57
C ARG A 283 -10.92 -4.60 -13.44
N GLU A 284 -10.56 -3.77 -14.42
CA GLU A 284 -11.43 -3.46 -15.58
C GLU A 284 -11.77 -4.72 -16.41
N VAL A 285 -11.22 -5.87 -16.02
CA VAL A 285 -11.35 -7.20 -16.63
C VAL A 285 -12.60 -7.96 -16.13
N ASP A 286 -13.45 -7.38 -15.27
CA ASP A 286 -14.78 -7.95 -14.99
C ASP A 286 -15.71 -7.96 -16.24
N ASP A 287 -15.29 -7.30 -17.34
CA ASP A 287 -15.88 -7.40 -18.68
C ASP A 287 -15.21 -8.44 -19.59
N LEU A 288 -14.29 -9.28 -19.09
CA LEU A 288 -14.07 -10.55 -19.77
C LEU A 288 -15.35 -11.37 -19.56
N PRO A 289 -16.04 -11.80 -20.63
CA PRO A 289 -17.02 -12.85 -20.45
C PRO A 289 -16.28 -13.97 -19.74
N ILE A 290 -16.83 -14.44 -18.62
CA ILE A 290 -16.41 -15.68 -17.98
C ILE A 290 -16.66 -16.76 -19.04
N LEU A 291 -15.72 -16.90 -19.98
CA LEU A 291 -15.68 -17.97 -20.94
C LEU A 291 -15.25 -19.15 -20.09
N THR A 292 -16.26 -19.92 -19.71
CA THR A 292 -16.18 -21.19 -19.00
C THR A 292 -15.73 -21.12 -17.54
N LEU A 293 -16.72 -21.10 -16.64
CA LEU A 293 -16.63 -21.99 -15.47
C LEU A 293 -16.49 -23.40 -16.03
N ALA A 294 -15.28 -23.95 -16.05
CA ALA A 294 -15.12 -25.39 -16.20
C ALA A 294 -15.95 -26.02 -15.07
N ARG A 295 -17.01 -26.74 -15.44
CA ARG A 295 -17.83 -27.48 -14.48
C ARG A 295 -16.92 -28.53 -13.86
N GLY A 296 -16.68 -28.48 -12.55
CA GLY A 296 -15.87 -29.46 -11.81
C GLY A 296 -16.43 -30.88 -11.81
N ASP A 297 -17.53 -31.09 -12.53
CA ASP A 297 -18.31 -32.31 -12.73
C ASP A 297 -18.22 -32.88 -14.16
N GLU A 298 -17.33 -32.35 -15.03
CA GLU A 298 -17.06 -32.91 -16.36
C GLU A 298 -16.38 -34.30 -16.25
N LYS A 299 -17.19 -35.34 -16.14
CA LYS A 299 -16.84 -36.71 -16.52
C LYS A 299 -17.11 -36.87 -18.01
N THR A 300 -16.34 -37.74 -18.67
CA THR A 300 -16.29 -38.03 -20.12
C THR A 300 -17.60 -38.57 -20.75
N ALA A 301 -18.75 -37.98 -20.43
CA ALA A 301 -20.07 -38.39 -20.91
C ALA A 301 -20.76 -37.25 -21.68
N PRO A 302 -21.44 -37.55 -22.81
CA PRO A 302 -22.07 -36.54 -23.64
C PRO A 302 -23.27 -35.87 -22.93
N TYR A 303 -23.26 -34.53 -22.88
CA TYR A 303 -24.20 -33.68 -22.14
C TYR A 303 -25.56 -33.48 -22.88
N PRO A 304 -26.72 -33.64 -22.22
CA PRO A 304 -27.99 -33.06 -22.68
C PRO A 304 -28.27 -31.76 -21.91
N ALA A 305 -28.51 -30.68 -22.65
CA ALA A 305 -28.76 -29.35 -22.09
C ALA A 305 -30.14 -29.24 -21.43
N GLN A 306 -30.16 -28.84 -20.16
CA GLN A 306 -31.33 -28.23 -19.53
C GLN A 306 -30.95 -27.01 -18.68
N ASP A 307 -31.55 -25.88 -19.06
CA ASP A 307 -31.51 -24.58 -18.40
C ASP A 307 -32.11 -24.63 -16.99
N LYS A 308 -31.36 -24.20 -15.97
CA LYS A 308 -31.94 -23.79 -14.68
C LYS A 308 -31.28 -22.53 -14.14
N ARG A 309 -32.17 -21.60 -13.76
CA ARG A 309 -31.96 -20.23 -13.30
C ARG A 309 -31.08 -20.10 -12.05
N SER A 310 -30.15 -19.15 -12.14
CA SER A 310 -29.51 -18.30 -11.12
C SER A 310 -29.94 -18.42 -9.65
N GLN A 311 -28.97 -18.57 -8.73
CA GLN A 311 -29.03 -18.00 -7.37
C GLN A 311 -27.63 -17.63 -6.80
N VAL A 312 -27.54 -16.33 -6.44
CA VAL A 312 -26.86 -15.66 -5.30
C VAL A 312 -25.33 -15.78 -5.11
N ARG A 313 -24.68 -14.60 -5.18
CA ARG A 313 -23.24 -14.34 -4.98
C ARG A 313 -22.96 -14.11 -3.48
N GLU A 314 -22.12 -14.94 -2.87
CA GLU A 314 -21.66 -14.79 -1.49
C GLU A 314 -20.48 -13.80 -1.40
N GLN A 315 -20.44 -13.00 -0.34
CA GLN A 315 -19.52 -11.87 -0.17
C GLN A 315 -18.14 -12.31 0.37
N VAL A 316 -17.06 -11.81 -0.24
CA VAL A 316 -15.67 -12.05 0.16
C VAL A 316 -15.26 -11.11 1.33
N PRO A 317 -14.42 -11.55 2.29
CA PRO A 317 -14.11 -10.78 3.51
C PRO A 317 -13.27 -9.52 3.25
N LYS A 318 -13.55 -8.46 4.03
CA LYS A 318 -12.90 -7.14 4.00
C LYS A 318 -11.86 -6.99 5.10
N GLU A 319 -10.59 -7.32 4.86
CA GLU A 319 -9.49 -6.85 5.71
C GLU A 319 -8.24 -6.60 4.87
N ALA A 320 -8.25 -5.52 4.09
CA ALA A 320 -7.11 -5.15 3.25
C ALA A 320 -6.33 -3.96 3.78
N PHE A 321 -6.69 -3.35 4.92
CA PHE A 321 -6.00 -2.14 5.34
C PHE A 321 -6.00 -1.86 6.85
N HIS A 322 -4.86 -1.33 7.29
CA HIS A 322 -4.56 -0.97 8.67
C HIS A 322 -5.45 0.17 9.16
N GLY A 323 -6.04 -0.03 10.35
CA GLY A 323 -6.75 1.01 11.08
C GLY A 323 -5.77 2.04 11.63
N GLY A 324 -6.19 3.31 11.62
CA GLY A 324 -5.50 4.33 12.41
C GLY A 324 -5.50 3.92 13.88
N ARG A 325 -4.45 4.29 14.63
CA ARG A 325 -4.34 4.01 16.06
C ARG A 325 -5.65 4.37 16.78
N ASN A 326 -6.31 3.35 17.32
CA ASN A 326 -7.50 3.52 18.14
C ASN A 326 -7.09 4.04 19.52
N PHE A 327 -7.76 5.09 19.95
CA PHE A 327 -7.70 5.61 21.31
C PHE A 327 -8.49 4.68 22.23
N LYS A 328 -7.96 4.42 23.43
CA LYS A 328 -8.77 4.00 24.57
C LYS A 328 -9.45 5.22 25.18
#